data_AF-A0A352Z5G9-F1
#
_entry.id   AF-A0A352Z5G9-F1
#
_cell.length_a   1.000
_cell.length_b   1.000
_cell.length_c   1.000
_cell.angle_alpha   90.00
_cell.angle_beta   90.00
_cell.angle_gamma   90.00
#
_symmetry.space_group_name_H-M   'P 1'
#
loop_
_entity.id
_entity.type
_entity.pdbx_description
1 polymer ?
#
loop_
_entity_poly.entity_id
_entity_poly.type
_entity_poly.pdbx_seq_one_letter_code
_entity_poly.pdbx_strand_id
1 'polypeptide(L)'
;MIKKMSMTYEGTILEDFAKKESALALIAREYDRAAETNGTFHSAHEGYAVILEELDELKAEVWRKASKRDTEKMKKEAVQVGAMALRFIVDVI
;
A
#
# COMPACT_ATOMS: atom_id res chain seq x y z
N MET A 1 10.69 -35.43 16.19
CA MET A 1 9.79 -34.31 16.52
C MET A 1 10.38 -32.93 16.13
N ILE A 2 11.71 -32.74 16.16
CA ILE A 2 12.38 -31.47 15.81
C ILE A 2 12.28 -31.11 14.30
N LYS A 3 12.34 -32.10 13.40
CA LYS A 3 12.37 -31.89 11.94
C LYS A 3 11.08 -31.32 11.33
N LYS A 4 9.94 -31.44 12.02
CA LYS A 4 8.63 -30.93 11.55
C LYS A 4 8.43 -29.46 11.89
N MET A 5 9.13 -28.96 12.92
CA MET A 5 9.02 -27.58 13.43
C MET A 5 9.99 -26.61 12.72
N SER A 6 11.10 -27.12 12.18
CA SER A 6 12.01 -26.33 11.33
C SER A 6 11.41 -26.04 9.95
N MET A 7 10.73 -27.03 9.34
CA MET A 7 10.05 -26.84 8.04
C MET A 7 8.90 -25.83 8.09
N THR A 8 8.20 -25.72 9.23
CA THR A 8 7.10 -24.75 9.37
C THR A 8 7.61 -23.31 9.49
N TYR A 9 8.76 -23.09 10.12
CA TYR A 9 9.32 -21.75 10.32
C TYR A 9 9.87 -21.16 9.01
N GLU A 10 10.64 -21.95 8.25
CA GLU A 10 11.11 -21.54 6.92
C GLU A 10 9.93 -21.29 5.95
N GLY A 11 8.88 -22.11 6.01
CA GLY A 11 7.67 -21.92 5.21
C GLY A 11 6.96 -20.60 5.52
N THR A 12 6.76 -20.26 6.80
CA THR A 12 6.15 -18.99 7.21
C THR A 12 6.96 -17.78 6.75
N ILE A 13 8.29 -17.82 6.85
CA ILE A 13 9.16 -16.73 6.38
C ILE A 13 9.01 -16.50 4.87
N LEU A 14 9.00 -17.58 4.08
CA LEU A 14 8.86 -17.50 2.62
C LEU A 14 7.48 -16.95 2.22
N GLU A 15 6.42 -17.36 2.91
CA GLU A 15 5.07 -16.83 2.68
C GLU A 15 4.97 -15.34 3.00
N ASP A 16 5.52 -14.90 4.12
CA ASP A 16 5.47 -13.49 4.53
C ASP A 16 6.33 -12.61 3.62
N PHE A 17 7.48 -13.11 3.17
CA PHE A 17 8.27 -12.46 2.14
C PHE A 17 7.47 -12.31 0.84
N ALA A 18 6.86 -13.38 0.34
CA ALA A 18 6.07 -13.34 -0.89
C ALA A 18 4.88 -12.37 -0.79
N LYS A 19 4.19 -12.31 0.35
CA LYS A 19 3.10 -11.34 0.60
C LYS A 19 3.61 -9.90 0.55
N LYS A 20 4.73 -9.63 1.22
CA LYS A 20 5.35 -8.29 1.25
C LYS A 20 5.81 -7.86 -0.15
N GLU A 21 6.49 -8.73 -0.89
CA GLU A 21 6.91 -8.45 -2.28
C GLU A 21 5.71 -8.20 -3.18
N SER A 22 4.63 -8.96 -3.01
CA SER A 22 3.38 -8.72 -3.74
C SER A 22 2.77 -7.36 -3.43
N ALA A 23 2.82 -6.91 -2.18
CA ALA A 23 2.34 -5.58 -1.78
C ALA A 23 3.21 -4.46 -2.38
N LEU A 24 4.54 -4.61 -2.36
CA LEU A 24 5.46 -3.67 -3.00
C LEU A 24 5.21 -3.56 -4.50
N ALA A 25 4.96 -4.69 -5.18
CA ALA A 25 4.64 -4.70 -6.60
C ALA A 25 3.31 -3.98 -6.91
N LEU A 26 2.32 -4.06 -6.02
CA LEU A 26 1.06 -3.31 -6.18
C LEU A 26 1.28 -1.81 -6.02
N ILE A 27 2.08 -1.40 -5.03
CA ILE A 27 2.46 0.01 -4.81
C ILE A 27 3.19 0.57 -6.03
N ALA A 28 4.16 -0.17 -6.58
CA ALA A 28 4.89 0.25 -7.78
C ALA A 28 3.98 0.45 -8.99
N ARG A 29 3.04 -0.49 -9.22
CA ARG A 29 2.07 -0.36 -10.32
C ARG A 29 1.13 0.83 -10.14
N GLU A 30 0.70 1.08 -8.91
CA GLU A 30 -0.16 2.22 -8.61
C GLU A 30 0.59 3.56 -8.75
N TYR A 31 1.88 3.59 -8.39
CA TYR A 31 2.76 4.71 -8.68
C TYR A 31 2.79 5.01 -10.19
N ASP A 32 3.05 3.99 -11.03
CA ASP A 32 3.14 4.16 -12.49
C ASP A 32 1.81 4.68 -13.05
N ARG A 33 0.69 4.06 -12.66
CA ARG A 33 -0.67 4.44 -13.07
C ARG A 33 -0.98 5.90 -12.69
N ALA A 34 -0.66 6.30 -11.47
CA ALA A 34 -0.95 7.65 -10.99
C ALA A 34 -0.05 8.70 -11.65
N ALA A 35 1.22 8.38 -11.90
CA ALA A 35 2.14 9.25 -12.64
C ALA A 35 1.67 9.45 -14.10
N GLU A 36 1.23 8.39 -14.77
CA GLU A 36 0.66 8.45 -16.12
C GLU A 36 -0.65 9.26 -16.17
N THR A 37 -1.49 9.14 -15.16
CA THR A 37 -2.82 9.78 -15.14
C THR A 37 -2.74 11.26 -14.75
N ASN A 38 -1.92 11.59 -13.74
CA ASN A 38 -1.96 12.89 -13.08
C ASN A 38 -0.72 13.76 -13.31
N GLY A 39 0.34 13.22 -13.94
CA GLY A 39 1.65 13.89 -14.02
C GLY A 39 2.33 13.98 -12.65
N THR A 40 3.51 14.60 -12.57
CA THR A 40 4.28 14.78 -11.33
C THR A 40 3.62 15.79 -10.39
N PHE A 41 3.84 15.68 -9.09
CA PHE A 41 3.43 16.74 -8.15
C PHE A 41 4.15 18.06 -8.47
N HIS A 42 3.44 19.19 -8.37
CA HIS A 42 3.98 20.53 -8.62
C HIS A 42 4.59 21.16 -7.36
N SER A 43 4.24 20.64 -6.17
CA SER A 43 4.76 21.13 -4.90
C SER A 43 4.65 20.11 -3.76
N ALA A 44 5.41 20.34 -2.69
CA ALA A 44 5.29 19.56 -1.44
C ALA A 44 3.91 19.68 -0.79
N HIS A 45 3.25 20.83 -0.88
CA HIS A 45 1.90 21.00 -0.33
C HIS A 45 0.88 20.16 -1.08
N GLU A 46 0.97 20.12 -2.41
CA GLU A 46 0.13 19.25 -3.25
C GLU A 46 0.37 17.78 -2.96
N GLY A 47 1.63 17.32 -2.97
CA GLY A 47 1.94 15.93 -2.69
C GLY A 47 1.46 15.49 -1.31
N TYR A 48 1.61 16.33 -0.28
CA TYR A 48 1.09 16.05 1.05
C TYR A 48 -0.44 16.02 1.08
N ALA A 49 -1.11 16.95 0.39
CA ALA A 49 -2.56 16.98 0.31
C ALA A 49 -3.13 15.70 -0.33
N VAL A 50 -2.50 15.20 -1.39
CA VAL A 50 -2.88 13.94 -2.05
C VAL A 50 -2.67 12.74 -1.12
N ILE A 51 -1.54 12.67 -0.40
CA ILE A 51 -1.34 11.62 0.62
C ILE A 51 -2.44 11.65 1.69
N LEU A 52 -2.82 12.85 2.13
CA LEU A 52 -3.85 13.03 3.16
C LEU A 52 -5.23 12.57 2.65
N GLU A 53 -5.56 12.85 1.40
CA GLU A 53 -6.79 12.38 0.76
C GLU A 53 -6.87 10.84 0.77
N GLU A 54 -5.82 10.16 0.28
CA GLU A 54 -5.75 8.69 0.26
C GLU A 54 -5.83 8.08 1.67
N LEU A 55 -5.22 8.75 2.66
CA LEU A 55 -5.32 8.35 4.07
C LEU A 55 -6.75 8.47 4.61
N ASP A 56 -7.47 9.55 4.26
CA ASP A 56 -8.85 9.74 4.67
C ASP A 56 -9.80 8.71 4.00
N GLU A 57 -9.53 8.31 2.75
CA GLU A 57 -10.27 7.23 2.08
C GLU A 57 -10.05 5.87 2.75
N LEU A 58 -8.78 5.51 3.02
CA LEU A 58 -8.46 4.28 3.75
C LEU A 58 -9.14 4.26 5.12
N LYS A 59 -9.06 5.38 5.83
CA LYS A 59 -9.64 5.58 7.13
C LYS A 59 -11.17 5.43 7.12
N ALA A 60 -11.83 5.94 6.08
CA ALA A 60 -13.27 5.79 5.91
C ALA A 60 -13.68 4.31 5.86
N GLU A 61 -12.89 3.44 5.22
CA GLU A 61 -13.14 2.00 5.17
C GLU A 61 -12.79 1.28 6.48
N VAL A 62 -11.64 1.62 7.10
CA VAL A 62 -11.18 1.02 8.37
C VAL A 62 -12.19 1.24 9.50
N TRP A 63 -12.81 2.42 9.56
CA TRP A 63 -13.77 2.77 10.61
C TRP A 63 -15.21 2.32 10.35
N ARG A 64 -15.47 1.62 9.24
CA ARG A 64 -16.76 0.93 9.08
C ARG A 64 -16.87 -0.17 10.13
N LYS A 65 -18.13 -0.48 10.51
CA LYS A 65 -18.44 -1.66 11.33
C LYS A 65 -17.83 -2.90 10.67
N ALA A 66 -17.28 -3.82 11.44
CA ALA A 66 -16.57 -5.00 10.91
C ALA A 66 -17.40 -5.80 9.89
N SER A 67 -18.72 -5.94 10.11
CA SER A 67 -19.64 -6.62 9.19
C SER A 67 -19.90 -5.89 7.86
N LYS A 68 -19.43 -4.65 7.73
CA LYS A 68 -19.62 -3.79 6.56
C LYS A 68 -18.28 -3.34 5.94
N ARG A 69 -17.13 -3.78 6.47
CA ARG A 69 -15.82 -3.42 5.91
C ARG A 69 -15.65 -4.08 4.55
N ASP A 70 -15.09 -3.32 3.61
CA ASP A 70 -14.67 -3.84 2.33
C ASP A 70 -13.13 -3.99 2.35
N THR A 71 -12.66 -5.23 2.48
CA THR A 71 -11.23 -5.52 2.60
C THR A 71 -10.47 -5.26 1.30
N GLU A 72 -11.12 -5.40 0.14
CA GLU A 72 -10.50 -5.09 -1.14
C GLU A 72 -10.34 -3.58 -1.30
N LYS A 73 -11.35 -2.81 -0.90
CA LYS A 73 -11.24 -1.35 -0.88
C LYS A 73 -10.19 -0.87 0.12
N MET A 74 -10.13 -1.44 1.34
CA MET A 74 -9.05 -1.15 2.29
C MET A 74 -7.67 -1.41 1.70
N LYS A 75 -7.49 -2.54 1.01
CA LYS A 75 -6.24 -2.88 0.34
C LYS A 75 -5.91 -1.87 -0.77
N LYS A 76 -6.90 -1.51 -1.57
CA LYS A 76 -6.78 -0.51 -2.65
C LYS A 76 -6.31 0.84 -2.11
N GLU A 77 -7.00 1.42 -1.12
CA GLU A 77 -6.62 2.73 -0.59
C GLU A 77 -5.27 2.69 0.15
N ALA A 78 -4.94 1.58 0.83
CA ALA A 78 -3.62 1.40 1.43
C ALA A 78 -2.48 1.33 0.40
N VAL A 79 -2.72 0.69 -0.75
CA VAL A 79 -1.78 0.68 -1.88
C VAL A 79 -1.61 2.09 -2.44
N GLN A 80 -2.69 2.86 -2.59
CA GLN A 80 -2.63 4.26 -3.02
C GLN A 80 -1.85 5.13 -2.03
N VAL A 81 -2.07 5.00 -0.71
CA VAL A 81 -1.25 5.69 0.31
C VAL A 81 0.24 5.40 0.13
N GLY A 82 0.61 4.13 -0.05
CA GLY A 82 2.00 3.73 -0.29
C GLY A 82 2.55 4.32 -1.59
N ALA A 83 1.76 4.31 -2.66
CA ALA A 83 2.14 4.86 -3.95
C ALA A 83 2.34 6.38 -3.88
N MET A 84 1.45 7.12 -3.20
CA MET A 84 1.56 8.57 -3.08
C MET A 84 2.73 8.99 -2.19
N ALA A 85 3.04 8.21 -1.15
CA ALA A 85 4.26 8.40 -0.37
C ALA A 85 5.52 8.18 -1.22
N LEU A 86 5.56 7.14 -2.06
CA LEU A 86 6.66 6.91 -3.00
C LEU A 86 6.76 8.06 -4.01
N ARG A 87 5.64 8.50 -4.57
CA ARG A 87 5.60 9.65 -5.48
C ARG A 87 6.10 10.93 -4.83
N PHE A 88 5.77 11.18 -3.56
CA PHE A 88 6.30 12.34 -2.85
C PHE A 88 7.82 12.30 -2.77
N ILE A 89 8.41 11.13 -2.52
CA ILE A 89 9.87 10.99 -2.49
C ILE A 89 10.48 11.23 -3.88
N VAL A 90 9.84 10.78 -4.96
CA VAL A 90 10.40 10.83 -6.32
C VAL A 90 10.14 12.16 -7.03
N ASP A 91 8.95 12.74 -6.87
CA ASP A 91 8.51 13.93 -7.60
C ASP A 91 8.84 15.23 -6.87
N VAL A 92 9.02 15.19 -5.53
CA VAL A 92 9.13 16.40 -4.69
C VAL A 92 10.49 16.57 -4.01
N ILE A 93 11.11 15.49 -3.51
CA ILE A 93 12.39 15.52 -2.77
C ILE A 93 13.56 15.38 -3.75
#